data_AF-A0A661D1R7-F1
#
_entry.id   AF-A0A661D1R7-F1
#
_cell.length_a   1.000
_cell.length_b   1.000
_cell.length_c   1.000
_cell.angle_alpha   90.00
_cell.angle_beta   90.00
_cell.angle_gamma   90.00
#
_symmetry.space_group_name_H-M   'P 1'
#
loop_
_entity.id
_entity.type
_entity.pdbx_description
1 polymer ?
#
loop_
_entity_poly.entity_id
_entity_poly.type
_entity_poly.pdbx_seq_one_letter_code
_entity_poly.pdbx_strand_id
1 'polypeptide(L)'
;MIEAFTFPPPGVSKISPFPKVSELARLQIQQGDDSVSNLRCQQFKLPSLFKTILPVVDGTHNEAALIMILRELIKQGQITIQPENKSVAPEAITTELLQVFWLQTLTYLARMALLSSIS
;
A
#
# COMPACT_ATOMS: atom_id res chain seq x y z
N MET A 1 -1.29 23.60 4.31
CA MET A 1 -2.35 23.71 3.28
C MET A 1 -3.62 23.17 3.88
N ILE A 2 -4.74 23.91 3.79
CA ILE A 2 -6.03 23.51 4.34
C ILE A 2 -6.96 23.23 3.14
N GLU A 3 -7.58 22.06 3.09
CA GLU A 3 -8.55 21.67 2.06
C GLU A 3 -9.95 21.62 2.71
N ALA A 4 -10.96 22.17 2.03
CA ALA A 4 -12.35 22.16 2.49
C ALA A 4 -13.22 21.38 1.50
N PHE A 5 -14.02 20.45 1.99
CA PHE A 5 -14.92 19.62 1.19
C PHE A 5 -16.36 19.76 1.71
N THR A 6 -17.34 19.74 0.80
CA THR A 6 -18.78 19.80 1.14
C THR A 6 -19.29 18.48 1.73
N PHE A 7 -18.66 17.36 1.38
CA PHE A 7 -18.87 16.05 1.96
C PHE A 7 -17.55 15.52 2.51
N PRO A 8 -17.55 14.72 3.60
CA PRO A 8 -16.33 14.08 4.09
C PRO A 8 -15.67 13.31 2.94
N PRO A 9 -14.41 13.62 2.58
CA PRO A 9 -13.77 12.94 1.48
C PRO A 9 -13.64 11.46 1.83
N PRO A 10 -13.93 10.55 0.89
CA PRO A 10 -13.75 9.12 1.11
C PRO A 10 -12.26 8.86 1.40
N GLY A 11 -11.99 8.41 2.63
CA GLY A 11 -10.66 8.22 3.16
C GLY A 11 -10.73 7.59 4.54
N VAL A 12 -9.68 6.88 4.93
CA VAL A 12 -9.64 6.18 6.22
C VAL A 12 -9.06 7.08 7.30
N SER A 13 -9.79 7.23 8.41
CA SER A 13 -9.25 7.78 9.67
C SER A 13 -8.55 6.72 10.52
N LYS A 14 -8.92 5.45 10.33
CA LYS A 14 -8.33 4.27 10.98
C LYS A 14 -8.07 3.19 9.94
N ILE A 15 -6.86 2.62 9.96
CA ILE A 15 -6.47 1.51 9.10
C ILE A 15 -7.20 0.24 9.56
N SER A 16 -7.87 -0.44 8.62
CA SER A 16 -8.56 -1.71 8.87
C SER A 16 -7.58 -2.84 9.17
N PRO A 17 -7.93 -3.83 10.03
CA PRO A 17 -7.16 -5.08 10.16
C PRO A 17 -7.02 -5.86 8.85
N PHE A 18 -7.96 -5.64 7.92
CA PHE A 18 -7.94 -6.14 6.55
C PHE A 18 -7.92 -4.92 5.61
N PRO A 19 -6.74 -4.33 5.35
CA PRO A 19 -6.65 -3.12 4.54
C PRO A 19 -7.07 -3.41 3.10
N LYS A 20 -7.85 -2.48 2.53
CA LYS A 20 -8.33 -2.54 1.16
C LYS A 20 -7.99 -1.25 0.42
N VAL A 21 -7.35 -1.38 -0.74
CA VAL A 21 -7.15 -0.27 -1.69
C VAL A 21 -8.41 -0.07 -2.54
N SER A 22 -8.65 1.18 -2.94
CA SER A 22 -9.66 1.55 -3.94
C SER A 22 -9.67 0.56 -5.11
N GLU A 23 -10.85 0.05 -5.44
CA GLU A 23 -11.01 -0.93 -6.52
C GLU A 23 -10.54 -0.37 -7.86
N LEU A 24 -10.80 0.92 -8.12
CA LEU A 24 -10.32 1.58 -9.32
C LEU A 24 -8.80 1.60 -9.40
N ALA A 25 -8.12 2.03 -8.33
CA ALA A 25 -6.66 2.08 -8.30
C ALA A 25 -6.03 0.69 -8.46
N ARG A 26 -6.64 -0.34 -7.85
CA ARG A 26 -6.20 -1.73 -8.01
C ARG A 26 -6.37 -2.21 -9.45
N LEU A 27 -7.52 -1.94 -10.07
CA LEU A 27 -7.80 -2.34 -11.46
C LEU A 27 -6.85 -1.66 -12.46
N GLN A 28 -6.57 -0.36 -12.29
CA GLN A 28 -5.63 0.38 -13.15
C GLN A 28 -4.24 -0.27 -13.14
N ILE A 29 -3.70 -0.59 -11.96
CA ILE A 29 -2.41 -1.30 -11.86
C ILE A 29 -2.46 -2.69 -12.47
N GLN A 30 -3.54 -3.44 -12.24
CA GLN A 30 -3.71 -4.78 -12.82
C GLN A 30 -3.80 -4.77 -14.35
N GLN A 31 -4.28 -3.67 -14.94
CA GLN A 31 -4.31 -3.43 -16.38
C GLN A 31 -2.97 -2.95 -16.95
N GLY A 32 -1.99 -2.67 -16.09
CA GLY A 32 -0.65 -2.22 -16.48
C GLY A 32 -0.47 -0.71 -16.50
N ASP A 33 -1.42 0.07 -15.97
CA ASP A 33 -1.29 1.53 -15.93
C ASP A 33 -0.14 1.97 -15.01
N ASP A 34 0.56 3.02 -15.42
CA ASP A 34 1.62 3.66 -14.62
C ASP A 34 1.09 4.68 -13.60
N SER A 35 -0.20 5.00 -13.69
CA SER A 35 -0.86 6.01 -12.86
C SER A 35 -2.17 5.48 -12.31
N VAL A 36 -2.50 5.91 -11.09
CA VAL A 36 -3.77 5.57 -10.46
C VAL A 36 -4.55 6.81 -10.08
N SER A 37 -5.87 6.64 -10.02
CA SER A 37 -6.80 7.61 -9.47
C SER A 37 -7.10 7.27 -8.00
N ASN A 38 -6.94 8.23 -7.10
CA ASN A 38 -7.37 8.07 -5.71
C ASN A 38 -8.85 8.39 -5.50
N LEU A 39 -9.32 8.23 -4.26
CA LEU A 39 -10.70 8.51 -3.86
C LEU A 39 -11.08 10.00 -3.91
N ARG A 40 -10.12 10.90 -4.16
CA ARG A 40 -10.33 12.34 -4.37
C ARG A 40 -10.32 12.73 -5.86
N CYS A 41 -10.41 11.75 -6.75
CA CYS A 41 -10.32 11.94 -8.20
C CYS A 41 -9.01 12.59 -8.66
N GLN A 42 -7.93 12.42 -7.90
CA GLN A 42 -6.59 12.89 -8.27
C GLN A 42 -5.82 11.73 -8.90
N GLN A 43 -5.18 12.00 -10.03
CA GLN A 43 -4.35 11.03 -10.73
C GLN A 43 -2.86 11.29 -10.45
N PHE A 44 -2.11 10.25 -10.14
CA PHE A 44 -0.67 10.35 -9.93
C PHE A 44 0.05 9.06 -10.32
N LYS A 45 1.33 9.21 -10.67
CA LYS A 45 2.22 8.07 -10.91
C LYS A 45 2.61 7.43 -9.58
N LEU A 46 2.47 6.13 -9.48
CA LEU A 46 2.91 5.37 -8.30
C LEU A 46 4.35 4.90 -8.49
N PRO A 47 5.18 4.96 -7.43
CA PRO A 47 6.47 4.30 -7.44
C PRO A 47 6.31 2.79 -7.72
N SER A 48 7.28 2.20 -8.42
CA SER A 48 7.22 0.80 -8.88
C SER A 48 6.89 -0.20 -7.77
N LEU A 49 7.41 0.03 -6.56
CA LEU A 49 7.11 -0.76 -5.36
C LEU A 49 5.61 -0.95 -5.14
N PHE A 50 4.84 0.12 -5.29
CA PHE A 50 3.41 0.11 -5.04
C PHE A 50 2.63 -0.65 -6.11
N LYS A 51 3.17 -0.78 -7.32
CA LYS A 51 2.54 -1.62 -8.36
C LYS A 51 2.50 -3.08 -7.95
N THR A 52 3.51 -3.55 -7.23
CA THR A 52 3.57 -4.91 -6.69
C THR A 52 2.70 -5.07 -5.45
N ILE A 53 2.61 -4.02 -4.62
CA ILE A 53 1.87 -4.07 -3.34
C ILE A 53 0.35 -3.92 -3.53
N LEU A 54 -0.11 -2.96 -4.35
CA LEU A 54 -1.53 -2.64 -4.49
C LEU A 54 -2.44 -3.85 -4.78
N PRO A 55 -2.05 -4.79 -5.68
CA PRO A 55 -2.85 -5.97 -5.97
C PRO A 55 -3.14 -6.87 -4.77
N VAL A 56 -2.25 -6.90 -3.76
CA VAL A 56 -2.40 -7.78 -2.58
C VAL A 56 -3.14 -7.10 -1.41
N VAL A 57 -3.40 -5.79 -1.50
CA VAL A 57 -4.16 -5.01 -0.50
C VAL A 57 -5.63 -4.95 -0.90
N ASP A 58 -6.28 -6.10 -0.95
CA ASP A 58 -7.62 -6.30 -1.49
C ASP A 58 -8.73 -6.36 -0.42
N GLY A 59 -8.36 -6.33 0.87
CA GLY A 59 -9.27 -6.48 2.00
C GLY A 59 -9.55 -7.93 2.41
N THR A 60 -8.88 -8.92 1.81
CA THR A 60 -9.04 -10.34 2.20
C THR A 60 -7.92 -10.81 3.13
N HIS A 61 -6.78 -10.13 3.10
CA HIS A 61 -5.59 -10.48 3.88
C HIS A 61 -5.49 -9.64 5.15
N ASN A 62 -5.26 -10.30 6.29
CA ASN A 62 -4.88 -9.64 7.53
C ASN A 62 -3.37 -9.31 7.54
N GLU A 63 -2.92 -8.61 8.58
CA GLU A 63 -1.51 -8.22 8.73
C GLU A 63 -0.55 -9.42 8.61
N ALA A 64 -0.81 -10.53 9.31
CA ALA A 64 0.08 -11.70 9.28
C ALA A 64 0.21 -12.29 7.86
N ALA A 65 -0.90 -12.40 7.13
CA ALA A 65 -0.90 -12.88 5.75
C ALA A 65 -0.16 -11.91 4.81
N LEU A 66 -0.35 -10.60 4.98
CA LEU A 66 0.34 -9.58 4.19
C LEU A 66 1.85 -9.59 4.44
N ILE A 67 2.28 -9.77 5.68
CA ILE A 67 3.70 -9.89 6.03
C ILE A 67 4.33 -11.13 5.38
N MET A 68 3.60 -12.26 5.32
CA MET A 68 4.06 -13.45 4.60
C MET A 68 4.19 -13.19 3.10
N ILE A 69 3.21 -12.54 2.49
CA ILE A 69 3.23 -12.16 1.07
C ILE A 69 4.43 -11.24 0.77
N LEU A 70 4.64 -10.21 1.59
CA LEU A 70 5.79 -9.31 1.45
C LEU A 70 7.12 -10.06 1.53
N ARG A 71 7.25 -11.01 2.47
CA ARG A 71 8.46 -11.82 2.60
C ARG A 71 8.73 -12.63 1.33
N GLU A 72 7.71 -13.21 0.71
CA GLU A 72 7.89 -13.93 -0.56
C GLU A 72 8.20 -13.01 -1.73
N LEU A 73 7.56 -11.84 -1.82
CA LEU A 73 7.90 -10.85 -2.85
C LEU A 73 9.35 -10.38 -2.74
N ILE A 74 9.89 -10.27 -1.52
CA ILE A 74 11.30 -9.90 -1.31
C ILE A 74 12.24 -11.04 -1.69
N LYS A 75 11.93 -12.29 -1.30
CA LYS A 75 12.72 -13.46 -1.71
C LYS A 75 12.78 -13.62 -3.23
N GLN A 76 11.70 -13.26 -3.92
CA GLN A 76 11.63 -13.27 -5.38
C GLN A 76 12.32 -12.05 -6.03
N GLY A 77 12.85 -11.11 -5.25
CA GLY A 77 13.49 -9.90 -5.75
C GLY A 77 12.52 -8.87 -6.35
N GLN A 78 11.21 -9.04 -6.17
CA GLN A 78 10.20 -8.09 -6.65
C GLN A 78 10.12 -6.83 -5.78
N ILE A 79 10.53 -6.95 -4.51
CA ILE A 79 10.60 -5.85 -3.56
C ILE A 79 11.98 -5.87 -2.91
N THR A 80 12.57 -4.68 -2.79
CA THR A 80 13.80 -4.49 -2.01
C THR A 80 13.53 -3.48 -0.90
N ILE A 81 13.85 -3.84 0.34
CA ILE A 81 13.75 -2.92 1.48
C ILE A 81 15.15 -2.36 1.76
N GLN A 82 15.23 -1.03 1.85
CA GLN A 82 16.46 -0.30 2.13
C GLN A 82 16.32 0.56 3.39
N PRO A 83 16.35 -0.01 4.60
CA PRO A 83 16.44 0.79 5.81
C PRO A 83 17.73 1.63 5.77
N GLU A 84 17.61 2.94 6.02
CA GLU A 84 18.75 3.88 6.07
C GLU A 84 19.66 3.87 4.82
N ASN A 85 19.08 3.71 3.63
CA ASN A 85 19.81 3.58 2.35
C ASN A 85 20.78 2.39 2.27
N LYS A 86 20.62 1.38 3.13
CA LYS A 86 21.39 0.13 3.06
C LYS A 86 20.48 -0.99 2.59
N SER A 87 20.84 -1.64 1.50
CA SER A 87 20.15 -2.84 1.05
C SER A 87 20.38 -3.96 2.06
N VAL A 88 19.29 -4.52 2.57
CA VAL A 88 19.34 -5.67 3.48
C VAL A 88 19.10 -6.93 2.65
N ALA A 89 19.91 -7.96 2.86
CA ALA A 89 19.71 -9.27 2.22
C ALA A 89 18.36 -9.87 2.65
N PRO A 90 17.62 -10.57 1.77
CA PRO A 90 16.29 -11.11 2.09
C PRO A 90 16.23 -11.91 3.41
N GLU A 91 17.24 -12.73 3.65
CA GLU A 91 17.43 -13.54 4.86
C GLU A 91 17.67 -12.74 6.15
N ALA A 92 18.16 -11.51 6.05
CA ALA A 92 18.37 -10.62 7.19
C ALA A 92 17.15 -9.75 7.53
N ILE A 93 16.05 -9.89 6.77
CA ILE A 93 14.82 -9.12 6.99
C ILE A 93 14.01 -9.74 8.13
N THR A 94 13.98 -9.05 9.26
CA THR A 94 13.20 -9.47 10.43
C THR A 94 11.70 -9.19 10.24
N THR A 95 10.87 -9.85 11.05
CA THR A 95 9.42 -9.63 11.04
C THR A 95 9.07 -8.21 11.47
N GLU A 96 9.79 -7.67 12.46
CA GLU A 96 9.59 -6.32 13.00
C GLU A 96 9.88 -5.26 11.93
N LEU A 97 10.94 -5.46 11.14
CA LEU A 97 11.27 -4.57 10.04
C LEU A 97 10.16 -4.57 8.97
N LEU A 98 9.60 -5.74 8.65
CA LEU A 98 8.47 -5.86 7.72
C LEU A 98 7.23 -5.17 8.27
N GLN A 99 6.94 -5.30 9.57
CA GLN A 99 5.81 -4.64 10.21
C GLN A 99 5.94 -3.11 10.16
N VAL A 100 7.13 -2.58 10.44
CA VAL A 100 7.39 -1.13 10.34
C VAL A 100 7.22 -0.64 8.91
N PHE A 101 7.83 -1.33 7.95
CA PHE A 101 7.69 -1.02 6.53
C PHE A 101 6.22 -1.08 6.07
N TRP A 102 5.49 -2.09 6.53
CA TRP A 102 4.08 -2.28 6.19
C TRP A 102 3.20 -1.17 6.75
N LEU A 103 3.40 -0.79 8.02
CA LEU A 103 2.68 0.31 8.65
C LEU A 103 2.95 1.65 7.93
N GLN A 104 4.20 1.91 7.54
CA GLN A 104 4.56 3.10 6.75
C GLN A 104 3.89 3.09 5.37
N THR A 105 3.86 1.94 4.71
CA THR A 105 3.19 1.74 3.42
C THR A 105 1.69 2.04 3.53
N LEU A 106 1.00 1.45 4.51
CA LEU A 106 -0.43 1.71 4.72
C LEU A 106 -0.70 3.16 5.10
N THR A 107 0.15 3.77 5.93
CA THR A 107 0.04 5.19 6.28
C THR A 107 0.19 6.09 5.04
N TYR A 108 1.12 5.77 4.15
CA TYR A 108 1.27 6.47 2.88
C TYR A 108 0.02 6.31 2.01
N LEU A 109 -0.48 5.08 1.82
CA LEU A 109 -1.69 4.84 1.03
C LEU A 109 -2.93 5.54 1.61
N ALA A 110 -3.06 5.58 2.94
CA ALA A 110 -4.12 6.32 3.63
C ALA A 110 -4.04 7.82 3.30
N ARG A 111 -2.85 8.42 3.40
CA ARG A 111 -2.61 9.84 3.10
C ARG A 111 -2.87 10.18 1.64
N MET A 112 -2.58 9.27 0.74
CA MET A 112 -2.88 9.41 -0.69
C MET A 112 -4.36 9.17 -1.04
N ALA A 113 -5.22 8.93 -0.04
CA ALA A 113 -6.63 8.57 -0.23
C ALA A 113 -6.81 7.33 -1.14
N LEU A 114 -5.90 6.37 -1.04
CA LEU A 114 -5.96 5.10 -1.79
C LEU A 114 -6.60 3.97 -0.98
N LEU A 115 -6.71 4.09 0.33
CA LEU A 115 -7.38 3.08 1.17
C LEU A 115 -8.88 3.38 1.31
N SER A 116 -9.70 2.34 1.18
CA SER A 116 -11.14 2.37 1.45
C SER A 116 -11.44 1.85 2.85
N SER A 117 -12.34 2.52 3.58
CA SER A 117 -12.91 1.99 4.81
C SER A 117 -13.84 0.82 4.46
N ILE A 118 -13.59 -0.36 5.03
CA ILE A 118 -14.57 -1.45 5.00
C ILE A 118 -15.71 -1.01 5.92
N SER A 119 -16.93 -0.93 5.37
CA SER A 119 -18.17 -0.67 6.14
C SER A 119 -18.64 -1.94 6.83
#